data_AF-F5RG33-F1
#
_entry.id   AF-F5RG33-F1
#
_cell.length_a   1.000
_cell.length_b   1.000
_cell.length_c   1.000
_cell.angle_alpha   90.00
_cell.angle_beta   90.00
_cell.angle_gamma   90.00
#
_symmetry.space_group_name_H-M   'P 1'
#
loop_
_entity.id
_entity.type
_entity.pdbx_description
1 polymer ?
#
loop_
_entity_poly.entity_id
_entity_poly.type
_entity_poly.pdbx_seq_one_letter_code
_entity_poly.pdbx_strand_id
1 'polypeptide(L)'
;MTASATPLAADAATSVPVFDRSRLEELKAMLGPALAEVLRAWLADVPGLIGALQTACDRGNAAEAALTAHALKGSCSNVGALRLQSLARDVEHRLRERPAECGAASIALAQLRAEYENAADFIRTRLDR
;
A
#
# COMPACT_ATOMS: atom_id res chain seq x y z
N MET A 1 6.33 -11.02 -49.78
CA MET A 1 5.54 -9.93 -49.17
C MET A 1 5.17 -10.36 -47.76
N THR A 2 6.05 -10.09 -46.80
CA THR A 2 5.91 -10.47 -45.40
C THR A 2 5.13 -9.39 -44.67
N ALA A 3 3.94 -9.72 -44.19
CA ALA A 3 3.18 -8.88 -43.27
C ALA A 3 3.83 -8.99 -41.88
N SER A 4 4.51 -7.93 -41.44
CA SER A 4 4.91 -7.77 -40.05
C SER A 4 3.67 -7.44 -39.22
N ALA A 5 3.28 -8.37 -38.36
CA ALA A 5 2.35 -8.10 -37.26
C ALA A 5 3.07 -7.26 -36.20
N THR A 6 2.55 -6.06 -35.98
CA THR A 6 2.88 -5.17 -34.87
C THR A 6 2.66 -5.89 -33.55
N PRO A 7 3.63 -5.95 -32.61
CA PRO A 7 3.34 -6.45 -31.29
C PRO A 7 2.53 -5.41 -30.51
N LEU A 8 1.44 -5.93 -29.94
CA LEU A 8 0.56 -5.37 -28.94
C LEU A 8 1.32 -4.50 -27.93
N ALA A 9 1.20 -3.18 -28.04
CA ALA A 9 1.43 -2.28 -26.92
C ALA A 9 0.26 -2.46 -25.94
N ALA A 10 0.34 -3.51 -25.13
CA ALA A 10 -0.58 -3.76 -24.05
C ALA A 10 -0.45 -2.63 -23.02
N ASP A 11 -1.47 -1.78 -23.01
CA ASP A 11 -2.02 -1.11 -21.84
C ASP A 11 -1.03 -0.27 -20.99
N ALA A 12 -0.59 0.85 -21.56
CA ALA A 12 -0.07 1.98 -20.79
C ALA A 12 -1.25 2.71 -20.09
N ALA A 13 -1.98 2.00 -19.23
CA ALA A 13 -2.89 2.64 -18.29
C ALA A 13 -2.04 3.13 -17.10
N THR A 14 -2.14 4.41 -16.80
CA THR A 14 -1.47 5.11 -15.68
C THR A 14 -1.74 4.43 -14.34
N SER A 15 -0.99 3.38 -14.00
CA SER A 15 -1.03 2.73 -12.70
C SER A 15 -0.04 3.41 -11.78
N VAL A 16 -0.49 3.86 -10.60
CA VAL A 16 0.41 4.33 -9.53
C VAL A 16 1.49 3.26 -9.31
N PRO A 17 2.79 3.59 -9.39
CA PRO A 17 3.85 2.63 -9.16
C PRO A 17 3.76 2.09 -7.73
N VAL A 18 4.14 0.83 -7.52
CA VAL A 18 4.08 0.18 -6.19
C VAL A 18 4.94 0.94 -5.17
N PHE A 19 6.12 1.39 -5.59
CA PHE A 19 7.03 2.20 -4.77
C PHE A 19 7.49 3.47 -5.49
N ASP A 20 7.73 4.51 -4.69
CA ASP A 20 8.48 5.69 -5.09
C ASP A 20 9.98 5.36 -5.14
N ARG A 21 10.53 5.38 -6.36
CA ARG A 21 11.94 5.09 -6.58
C ARG A 21 12.84 6.14 -5.96
N SER A 22 12.49 7.42 -6.08
CA SER A 22 13.29 8.52 -5.54
C SER A 22 13.32 8.45 -4.02
N ARG A 23 12.17 8.17 -3.38
CA ARG A 23 12.10 8.02 -1.92
C ARG A 23 12.96 6.87 -1.41
N LEU A 24 12.94 5.72 -2.09
CA LEU A 24 13.79 4.59 -1.71
C LEU A 24 15.28 4.92 -1.83
N GLU A 25 15.69 5.66 -2.87
CA GLU A 25 17.08 6.09 -3.03
C GLU A 25 17.48 7.14 -1.98
N GLU A 26 16.61 8.09 -1.64
CA GLU A 26 16.83 9.02 -0.53
C GLU A 26 17.03 8.28 0.80
N LEU A 27 16.12 7.36 1.14
CA LEU A 27 16.23 6.55 2.35
C LEU A 27 17.50 5.71 2.36
N LYS A 28 17.89 5.15 1.20
CA LYS A 28 19.15 4.41 1.06
C LYS A 28 20.37 5.30 1.28
N ALA A 29 20.38 6.51 0.73
CA ALA A 29 21.47 7.47 0.91
C ALA A 29 21.59 7.94 2.38
N MET A 30 20.46 8.10 3.08
CA MET A 30 20.42 8.54 4.47
C MET A 30 20.75 7.43 5.48
N LEU A 31 20.20 6.22 5.28
CA LEU A 31 20.24 5.13 6.26
C LEU A 31 21.31 4.08 5.94
N GLY A 32 21.78 4.02 4.69
CA GLY A 32 22.71 3.00 4.23
C GLY A 32 22.18 1.58 4.53
N PRO A 33 22.97 0.72 5.20
CA PRO A 33 22.54 -0.64 5.55
C PRO A 33 21.29 -0.73 6.45
N ALA A 34 21.02 0.30 7.26
CA ALA A 34 19.88 0.31 8.18
C ALA A 34 18.52 0.39 7.46
N LEU A 35 18.50 0.75 6.17
CA LEU A 35 17.29 0.71 5.35
C LEU A 35 16.63 -0.68 5.37
N ALA A 36 17.43 -1.75 5.38
CA ALA A 36 16.92 -3.11 5.40
C ALA A 36 16.11 -3.41 6.68
N GLU A 37 16.52 -2.86 7.82
CA GLU A 37 15.80 -3.01 9.09
C GLU A 37 14.48 -2.22 9.08
N VAL A 38 14.50 -1.00 8.55
CA VAL A 38 13.29 -0.18 8.38
C VAL A 38 12.26 -0.89 7.50
N LEU A 39 12.69 -1.48 6.38
CA LEU A 39 11.80 -2.23 5.49
C LEU A 39 11.28 -3.51 6.16
N ARG A 40 12.11 -4.24 6.92
CA ARG A 40 11.66 -5.41 7.69
C ARG A 40 10.64 -5.05 8.77
N ALA A 41 10.85 -3.95 9.50
CA ALA A 41 9.87 -3.46 10.48
C ALA A 41 8.54 -3.11 9.80
N TRP A 42 8.60 -2.39 8.68
CA TRP A 42 7.41 -2.07 7.88
C TRP A 42 6.66 -3.33 7.41
N LEU A 43 7.38 -4.36 6.94
CA LEU A 43 6.79 -5.64 6.56
C LEU A 43 6.06 -6.32 7.72
N ALA A 44 6.57 -6.20 8.96
CA ALA A 44 5.96 -6.77 10.14
C ALA A 44 4.73 -5.98 10.63
N ASP A 45 4.77 -4.65 10.53
CA ASP A 45 3.75 -3.76 11.12
C ASP A 45 2.47 -3.66 10.27
N VAL A 46 2.61 -3.56 8.94
CA VAL A 46 1.48 -3.28 8.05
C VAL A 46 0.35 -4.33 8.11
N PRO A 47 0.62 -5.66 8.16
CA PRO A 47 -0.44 -6.66 8.33
C PRO A 47 -1.30 -6.42 9.58
N GLY A 48 -0.67 -6.00 10.68
CA GLY A 48 -1.35 -5.66 11.92
C GLY A 48 -2.27 -4.45 11.77
N LEU A 49 -1.82 -3.41 11.07
CA LEU A 49 -2.65 -2.24 10.77
C LEU A 49 -3.86 -2.59 9.90
N ILE A 50 -3.69 -3.42 8.87
CA ILE A 50 -4.80 -3.87 8.01
C ILE A 50 -5.78 -4.73 8.83
N GLY A 51 -5.30 -5.59 9.72
CA GLY A 51 -6.14 -6.39 10.62
C GLY A 51 -6.92 -5.55 11.63
N ALA A 52 -6.29 -4.53 12.22
CA ALA A 52 -6.96 -3.59 13.11
C ALA A 52 -8.03 -2.78 12.37
N LEU A 53 -7.73 -2.34 11.14
CA LEU A 53 -8.68 -1.63 10.28
C LEU A 53 -9.91 -2.51 9.97
N GLN A 54 -9.70 -3.77 9.60
CA GLN A 54 -10.79 -4.73 9.40
C GLN A 54 -11.64 -4.88 10.66
N THR A 55 -11.00 -5.05 11.82
CA THR A 55 -11.70 -5.21 13.10
C THR A 55 -12.55 -3.99 13.44
N ALA A 56 -12.03 -2.78 13.22
CA ALA A 56 -12.78 -1.54 13.43
C ALA A 56 -13.97 -1.44 12.46
N CYS A 57 -13.80 -1.83 11.19
CA CYS A 57 -14.87 -1.89 10.21
C CYS A 57 -15.97 -2.91 10.60
N ASP A 58 -15.59 -4.10 11.05
CA ASP A 58 -16.53 -5.16 11.46
C ASP A 58 -17.36 -4.74 12.68
N ARG A 59 -16.80 -3.90 13.55
CA ARG A 59 -17.50 -3.30 14.70
C ARG A 59 -18.33 -2.07 14.35
N GLY A 60 -18.30 -1.62 13.09
CA GLY A 60 -18.93 -0.38 12.64
C GLY A 60 -18.29 0.89 13.21
N ASN A 61 -17.08 0.79 13.78
CA ASN A 61 -16.38 1.92 14.39
C ASN A 61 -15.60 2.73 13.34
N ALA A 62 -16.34 3.53 12.56
CA ALA A 62 -15.75 4.34 11.48
C ALA A 62 -14.67 5.32 11.96
N ALA A 63 -14.76 5.83 13.19
CA ALA A 63 -13.77 6.75 13.74
C ALA A 63 -12.42 6.05 13.99
N GLU A 64 -12.45 4.89 14.65
CA GLU A 64 -11.25 4.06 14.84
C GLU A 64 -10.69 3.59 13.50
N ALA A 65 -11.55 3.12 12.59
CA ALA A 65 -11.14 2.70 11.26
C ALA A 65 -10.44 3.84 10.50
N ALA A 66 -10.96 5.06 10.53
CA ALA A 66 -10.34 6.21 9.87
C ALA A 66 -8.96 6.54 10.47
N LEU A 67 -8.80 6.42 11.79
CA LEU A 67 -7.51 6.61 12.46
C LEU A 67 -6.51 5.50 12.08
N THR A 68 -6.95 4.25 12.01
CA THR A 68 -6.08 3.15 11.58
C THR A 68 -5.68 3.28 10.11
N ALA A 69 -6.60 3.68 9.24
CA ALA A 69 -6.30 3.98 7.83
C ALA A 69 -5.30 5.14 7.69
N HIS A 70 -5.43 6.18 8.53
CA HIS A 70 -4.47 7.28 8.61
C HIS A 70 -3.07 6.80 9.01
N ALA A 71 -2.97 5.95 10.04
CA ALA A 71 -1.71 5.37 10.47
C ALA A 71 -1.07 4.50 9.38
N LEU A 72 -1.87 3.67 8.70
CA LEU A 72 -1.43 2.88 7.56
C LEU A 72 -0.88 3.76 6.42
N LYS A 73 -1.59 4.83 6.06
CA LYS A 73 -1.13 5.82 5.07
C LYS A 73 0.21 6.44 5.47
N GLY A 74 0.37 6.83 6.74
CA GLY A 74 1.63 7.38 7.26
C GLY A 74 2.79 6.39 7.16
N SER A 75 2.55 5.13 7.56
CA SER A 75 3.53 4.05 7.45
C SER A 75 3.98 3.84 6.00
N CYS A 76 3.05 3.81 5.05
CA CYS A 76 3.35 3.69 3.61
C CYS A 76 4.14 4.90 3.08
N SER A 77 3.79 6.11 3.53
CA SER A 77 4.50 7.33 3.14
C SER A 77 5.97 7.32 3.58
N ASN A 78 6.27 6.72 4.74
CA ASN A 78 7.62 6.70 5.28
C ASN A 78 8.58 5.93 4.37
N VAL A 79 8.16 4.76 3.89
CA VAL A 79 8.96 3.85 3.05
C VAL A 79 8.75 4.05 1.54
N GLY A 80 7.80 4.91 1.15
CA GLY A 80 7.48 5.19 -0.25
C GLY A 80 6.59 4.15 -0.94
N ALA A 81 5.76 3.40 -0.20
CA ALA A 81 4.81 2.43 -0.77
C ALA A 81 3.57 3.14 -1.36
N LEU A 82 3.74 3.79 -2.52
CA LEU A 82 2.80 4.76 -3.09
C LEU A 82 1.40 4.20 -3.34
N ARG A 83 1.30 3.01 -3.92
CA ARG A 83 0.00 2.45 -4.29
C ARG A 83 -0.81 2.04 -3.06
N LEU A 84 -0.16 1.41 -2.08
CA LEU A 84 -0.78 1.11 -0.78
C LEU A 84 -1.15 2.39 -0.01
N GLN A 85 -0.30 3.42 -0.07
CA GLN A 85 -0.57 4.74 0.50
C GLN A 85 -1.83 5.38 -0.09
N SER A 86 -2.01 5.30 -1.42
CA SER A 86 -3.19 5.82 -2.12
C SER A 86 -4.45 5.10 -1.66
N LEU A 87 -4.45 3.77 -1.64
CA LEU A 87 -5.59 2.98 -1.16
C LEU A 87 -5.94 3.30 0.30
N ALA A 88 -4.94 3.43 1.17
CA ALA A 88 -5.15 3.78 2.58
C ALA A 88 -5.77 5.19 2.73
N ARG A 89 -5.36 6.14 1.89
CA ARG A 89 -5.94 7.49 1.82
C ARG A 89 -7.40 7.46 1.38
N ASP A 90 -7.72 6.68 0.34
CA ASP A 90 -9.08 6.57 -0.17
C ASP A 90 -10.01 5.92 0.86
N VAL A 91 -9.51 4.91 1.59
CA VAL A 91 -10.25 4.31 2.70
C VAL A 91 -10.46 5.30 3.84
N GLU A 92 -9.42 6.01 4.28
CA GLU A 92 -9.53 7.06 5.30
C GLU A 92 -10.60 8.10 4.92
N HIS A 93 -10.58 8.56 3.66
CA HIS A 93 -11.52 9.55 3.16
C HIS A 93 -12.97 9.02 3.19
N ARG A 94 -13.20 7.83 2.64
CA ARG A 94 -14.53 7.20 2.62
C ARG A 94 -15.10 6.98 4.03
N LEU A 95 -14.27 6.58 4.99
CA LEU A 95 -14.69 6.38 6.37
C LEU A 95 -15.10 7.69 7.06
N ARG A 96 -14.47 8.82 6.69
CA ARG A 96 -14.83 10.15 7.20
C ARG A 96 -16.09 10.70 6.55
N GLU A 97 -16.26 10.49 5.24
CA GLU A 97 -17.42 11.01 4.50
C GLU A 97 -18.67 10.17 4.69
N ARG A 98 -18.52 8.85 4.77
CA ARG A 98 -19.62 7.87 4.80
C ARG A 98 -19.42 6.85 5.92
N PRO A 99 -19.40 7.29 7.19
CA PRO A 99 -19.15 6.40 8.33
C PRO A 99 -20.16 5.25 8.44
N ALA A 100 -21.40 5.44 7.96
CA ALA A 100 -22.41 4.39 7.92
C ALA A 100 -22.06 3.21 6.99
N GLU A 101 -21.20 3.41 5.99
CA GLU A 101 -20.74 2.37 5.05
C GLU A 101 -19.51 1.61 5.56
N CYS A 102 -19.02 1.91 6.77
CA CYS A 102 -17.80 1.34 7.34
C CYS A 102 -17.80 -0.20 7.33
N GLY A 103 -18.92 -0.83 7.73
CA GLY A 103 -19.07 -2.29 7.71
C GLY A 103 -19.09 -2.92 6.31
N ALA A 104 -19.23 -2.13 5.25
CA ALA A 104 -19.22 -2.59 3.86
C ALA A 104 -17.85 -2.40 3.17
N ALA A 105 -16.79 -2.07 3.92
CA ALA A 105 -15.46 -1.78 3.38
C ALA A 105 -14.66 -3.04 2.92
N SER A 106 -15.27 -4.22 2.87
CA SER A 106 -14.60 -5.51 2.59
C SER A 106 -13.80 -5.53 1.29
N ILE A 107 -14.32 -4.93 0.21
CA ILE A 107 -13.62 -4.84 -1.08
C ILE A 107 -12.34 -4.00 -0.94
N ALA A 108 -12.43 -2.85 -0.25
CA ALA A 108 -11.28 -1.97 -0.07
C ALA A 108 -10.21 -2.61 0.83
N LEU A 109 -10.64 -3.38 1.84
CA LEU A 109 -9.74 -4.14 2.73
C LEU A 109 -9.02 -5.27 1.98
N ALA A 110 -9.72 -5.96 1.07
CA ALA A 110 -9.10 -6.94 0.19
C ALA A 110 -8.06 -6.30 -0.76
N GLN A 111 -8.37 -5.12 -1.30
CA GLN A 111 -7.43 -4.36 -2.14
C GLN A 111 -6.19 -3.92 -1.37
N LEU A 112 -6.34 -3.42 -0.14
CA LEU A 112 -5.21 -3.08 0.74
C LEU A 112 -4.32 -4.30 1.00
N ARG A 113 -4.90 -5.46 1.27
CA ARG A 113 -4.14 -6.69 1.52
C ARG A 113 -3.39 -7.16 0.28
N ALA A 114 -4.05 -7.19 -0.87
CA ALA A 114 -3.41 -7.58 -2.13
C ALA A 114 -2.25 -6.65 -2.48
N GLU A 115 -2.44 -5.34 -2.29
CA GLU A 115 -1.38 -4.37 -2.58
C GLU A 115 -0.23 -4.43 -1.56
N TYR A 116 -0.51 -4.74 -0.30
CA TYR A 116 0.54 -5.04 0.67
C TYR A 116 1.39 -6.24 0.22
N GLU A 117 0.79 -7.33 -0.25
CA GLU A 117 1.57 -8.50 -0.71
C GLU A 117 2.44 -8.14 -1.93
N ASN A 118 1.91 -7.38 -2.89
CA ASN A 118 2.70 -6.87 -4.03
C ASN A 118 3.91 -6.05 -3.56
N ALA A 119 3.70 -5.16 -2.59
CA ALA A 119 4.75 -4.33 -2.02
C ALA A 119 5.76 -5.18 -1.21
N ALA A 120 5.26 -6.18 -0.48
CA ALA A 120 6.08 -7.06 0.34
C ALA A 120 7.01 -7.92 -0.50
N ASP A 121 6.51 -8.51 -1.59
CA ASP A 121 7.30 -9.29 -2.53
C ASP A 121 8.35 -8.45 -3.25
N PHE A 122 8.01 -7.21 -3.60
CA PHE A 122 8.96 -6.25 -4.15
C PHE A 122 10.13 -5.94 -3.20
N ILE A 123 9.84 -5.81 -1.90
CA ILE A 123 10.86 -5.60 -0.85
C ILE A 123 11.70 -6.86 -0.66
N ARG A 124 11.08 -8.03 -0.44
CA ARG A 124 11.76 -9.30 -0.17
C ARG A 124 12.77 -9.63 -1.28
N THR A 125 12.35 -9.52 -2.54
CA THR A 125 13.20 -9.75 -3.72
C THR A 125 14.45 -8.84 -3.77
N ARG A 126 14.43 -7.68 -3.11
CA ARG A 126 15.56 -6.74 -3.04
C ARG A 126 16.39 -6.87 -1.77
N LEU A 127 15.81 -7.33 -0.67
CA LEU A 127 16.54 -7.61 0.55
C LEU A 127 17.38 -8.88 0.44
N ASP A 128 16.95 -9.85 -0.36
CA ASP A 128 17.64 -11.13 -0.57
C ASP A 128 18.78 -11.06 -1.62
N ARG A 129 19.08 -9.87 -2.14
CA ARG A 129 20.16 -9.62 -3.12
C ARG A 129 21.27 -8.79 -2.50
#